data_AF-A0A442WFY6-F1
#
_entry.id   AF-A0A442WFY6-F1
#
_cell.length_a   1.000
_cell.length_b   1.000
_cell.length_c   1.000
_cell.angle_alpha   90.00
_cell.angle_beta   90.00
_cell.angle_gamma   90.00
#
_symmetry.space_group_name_H-M   'P 1'
#
loop_
_entity.id
_entity.type
_entity.pdbx_description
1 polymer ?
#
loop_
_entity_poly.entity_id
_entity_poly.type
_entity_poly.pdbx_seq_one_letter_code
_entity_poly.pdbx_strand_id
1 'polypeptide(L)'
;RFADRDGPAKVIADVGAIHDLIASEQPNRPVILFGHSMGASVALNFLLSHSPRVHAAAIWNGNFSQGRLGQVALGVLAWER
;
A
#
# COMPACT_ATOMS: atom_id res chain seq x y z
N ARG A 1 12.80 -8.64 16.42
CA ARG A 1 12.63 -7.34 15.73
C ARG A 1 11.15 -7.23 15.31
N PHE A 2 10.60 -6.02 15.14
CA PHE A 2 9.17 -5.88 14.81
C PHE A 2 8.89 -6.37 13.39
N ALA A 3 7.73 -7.01 13.19
CA ALA A 3 7.29 -7.53 11.89
C ALA A 3 8.29 -8.48 11.19
N ASP A 4 9.11 -9.22 11.96
CA ASP A 4 10.17 -10.11 11.46
C ASP A 4 9.69 -11.23 10.54
N ARG A 5 8.41 -11.62 10.66
CA ARG A 5 7.77 -12.63 9.80
C ARG A 5 6.48 -12.06 9.25
N ASP A 6 6.38 -12.07 7.92
CA ASP A 6 5.21 -11.68 7.13
C ASP A 6 4.66 -10.28 7.42
N GLY A 7 5.56 -9.35 7.79
CA GLY A 7 5.21 -7.96 8.08
C GLY A 7 4.31 -7.28 7.03
N PRO A 8 4.67 -7.34 5.72
CA PRO A 8 3.84 -6.76 4.67
C PRO A 8 2.42 -7.37 4.63
N ALA A 9 2.30 -8.69 4.74
CA ALA A 9 1.00 -9.36 4.72
C ALA A 9 0.12 -8.94 5.91
N LYS A 10 0.73 -8.76 7.08
CA LYS A 10 0.01 -8.27 8.28
C LYS A 10 -0.54 -6.87 8.09
N VAL A 11 0.28 -5.94 7.57
CA VAL A 11 -0.19 -4.57 7.32
C VAL A 11 -1.34 -4.54 6.30
N ILE A 12 -1.31 -5.40 5.28
CA ILE A 12 -2.42 -5.53 4.32
C ILE A 12 -3.67 -6.11 4.99
N ALA A 13 -3.51 -7.10 5.87
CA ALA A 13 -4.62 -7.67 6.64
C ALA A 13 -5.25 -6.63 7.59
N ASP A 14 -4.44 -5.77 8.22
CA ASP A 14 -4.93 -4.70 9.09
C ASP A 14 -5.78 -3.70 8.29
N VAL A 15 -5.38 -3.33 7.07
CA VAL A 15 -6.21 -2.49 6.18
C VAL A 15 -7.54 -3.19 5.85
N GLY A 16 -7.51 -4.50 5.62
CA GLY A 16 -8.72 -5.29 5.41
C GLY A 16 -9.66 -5.27 6.61
N ALA A 17 -9.13 -5.45 7.82
CA ALA A 17 -9.92 -5.42 9.05
C ALA A 17 -10.61 -4.07 9.26
N ILE A 18 -9.90 -2.95 9.00
CA ILE A 18 -10.50 -1.62 9.05
C ILE A 18 -11.56 -1.43 7.97
N HIS A 19 -11.32 -1.95 6.76
CA HIS A 19 -12.30 -1.88 5.68
C HIS A 19 -13.57 -2.68 6.00
N ASP A 20 -13.43 -3.83 6.67
CA ASP A 20 -14.56 -4.65 7.15
C ASP A 20 -15.35 -3.90 8.23
N LEU A 21 -14.64 -3.26 9.16
CA LEU A 21 -15.27 -2.44 10.19
C LEU A 21 -16.08 -1.29 9.58
N ILE A 22 -15.49 -0.55 8.63
CA ILE A 22 -16.20 0.54 7.92
C ILE A 22 -17.46 0.01 7.23
N ALA A 23 -17.38 -1.15 6.56
CA ALA A 23 -18.54 -1.74 5.89
C ALA A 23 -19.66 -2.13 6.87
N SER A 24 -19.29 -2.55 8.09
CA SER A 24 -20.26 -2.90 9.15
C SER A 24 -20.93 -1.67 9.77
N GLU A 25 -20.18 -0.59 10.00
CA GLU A 25 -20.68 0.63 10.65
C GLU A 25 -21.37 1.58 9.67
N GLN A 26 -20.97 1.55 8.39
CA GLN A 26 -21.46 2.45 7.35
C GLN A 26 -21.92 1.67 6.10
N PRO A 27 -23.03 0.90 6.18
CA PRO A 27 -23.51 0.12 5.05
C PRO A 27 -23.79 0.98 3.81
N ASN A 28 -23.48 0.45 2.63
CA ASN A 28 -23.72 1.06 1.32
C ASN A 28 -22.99 2.39 1.05
N ARG A 29 -22.04 2.81 1.90
CA ARG A 29 -21.22 4.00 1.62
C ARG A 29 -19.99 3.64 0.79
N PRO A 30 -19.66 4.44 -0.24
CA PRO A 30 -18.45 4.21 -1.01
C PRO A 30 -17.21 4.45 -0.14
N VAL A 31 -16.31 3.48 -0.13
CA VAL A 31 -15.01 3.58 0.56
C VAL A 31 -13.92 3.91 -0.45
N ILE A 32 -13.25 5.03 -0.21
CA ILE A 32 -12.13 5.52 -1.03
C ILE A 32 -10.82 5.24 -0.30
N LEU A 33 -9.89 4.57 -0.98
CA LEU A 33 -8.59 4.24 -0.43
C LEU A 33 -7.58 5.37 -0.74
N PHE A 34 -7.04 6.01 0.29
CA PHE A 34 -5.96 6.99 0.13
C PHE A 34 -4.66 6.48 0.74
N GLY A 35 -3.56 6.56 0.00
CA GLY A 35 -2.23 6.15 0.47
C GLY A 35 -1.16 7.18 0.15
N HIS A 36 -0.35 7.54 1.17
CA HIS A 36 0.78 8.47 1.04
C HIS A 36 2.10 7.83 1.49
N SER A 37 3.22 8.13 0.81
CA SER A 37 4.56 7.60 1.16
C SER A 37 4.54 6.07 1.20
N MET A 38 4.96 5.43 2.30
CA MET A 38 4.81 3.98 2.49
C MET A 38 3.36 3.51 2.37
N GLY A 39 2.41 4.31 2.85
CA GLY A 39 0.97 4.04 2.75
C GLY A 39 0.47 3.97 1.30
N ALA A 40 1.17 4.62 0.35
CA ALA A 40 0.84 4.51 -1.07
C ALA A 40 1.15 3.11 -1.61
N SER A 41 2.26 2.50 -1.19
CA SER A 41 2.60 1.10 -1.52
C SER A 41 1.63 0.12 -0.84
N VAL A 42 1.28 0.36 0.43
CA VAL A 42 0.29 -0.46 1.16
C VAL A 42 -1.08 -0.40 0.47
N ALA A 43 -1.56 0.82 0.19
CA ALA A 43 -2.84 1.04 -0.48
C ALA A 43 -2.89 0.37 -1.86
N LEU A 44 -1.83 0.50 -2.66
CA LEU A 44 -1.77 -0.14 -3.97
C LEU A 44 -1.82 -1.68 -3.87
N ASN A 45 -1.06 -2.28 -2.95
CA ASN A 45 -1.08 -3.73 -2.76
C ASN A 45 -2.43 -4.24 -2.23
N PHE A 46 -3.07 -3.49 -1.34
CA PHE A 46 -4.41 -3.80 -0.85
C PHE A 46 -5.42 -3.76 -1.98
N LEU A 47 -5.41 -2.68 -2.79
CA LEU A 47 -6.28 -2.50 -3.94
C LEU A 47 -6.15 -3.64 -4.95
N LEU A 48 -4.93 -4.07 -5.27
CA LEU A 48 -4.69 -5.16 -6.23
C LEU A 48 -5.28 -6.49 -5.75
N SER A 49 -5.32 -6.73 -4.44
CA SER A 49 -5.84 -7.98 -3.86
C SER A 49 -7.34 -7.91 -3.52
N HIS A 50 -7.90 -6.71 -3.38
CA HIS A 50 -9.27 -6.48 -2.89
C HIS A 50 -10.07 -5.49 -3.75
N SER A 51 -9.73 -5.36 -5.03
CA SER A 51 -10.33 -4.37 -5.94
C SER A 51 -11.87 -4.29 -5.92
N PRO A 52 -12.64 -5.40 -5.83
CA PRO A 52 -14.10 -5.34 -5.77
C PRO A 52 -14.67 -4.59 -4.55
N ARG A 53 -13.86 -4.39 -3.50
CA ARG A 53 -14.29 -3.78 -2.24
C ARG A 53 -14.03 -2.26 -2.21
N VAL A 54 -13.18 -1.76 -3.11
CA VAL A 54 -12.71 -0.37 -3.13
C VAL A 54 -13.42 0.40 -4.24
N HIS A 55 -14.06 1.52 -3.89
CA HIS A 55 -14.83 2.32 -4.87
C HIS A 55 -13.93 3.25 -5.69
N ALA A 56 -12.89 3.79 -5.08
CA ALA A 56 -11.87 4.59 -5.74
C ALA A 56 -10.57 4.55 -4.93
N ALA A 57 -9.45 4.88 -5.57
CA ALA A 57 -8.16 4.99 -4.90
C ALA A 57 -7.39 6.25 -5.31
N ALA A 58 -6.74 6.87 -4.34
CA ALA A 58 -5.83 8.00 -4.52
C ALA A 58 -4.46 7.62 -3.94
N ILE A 59 -3.48 7.49 -4.84
CA ILE A 59 -2.15 6.97 -4.53
C ILE A 59 -1.15 8.11 -4.71
N TRP A 60 -0.49 8.53 -3.63
CA TRP A 60 0.24 9.80 -3.60
C TRP A 60 1.66 9.66 -3.09
N ASN A 61 2.63 10.21 -3.84
CA ASN A 61 4.05 10.28 -3.47
C ASN A 61 4.60 8.95 -2.91
N GLY A 62 4.16 7.84 -3.50
CA GLY A 62 4.64 6.51 -3.19
C GLY A 62 5.89 6.20 -3.97
N ASN A 63 6.87 5.59 -3.30
CA ASN A 63 8.06 5.11 -3.99
C ASN A 63 7.83 3.68 -4.49
N PHE A 64 7.26 3.57 -5.69
CA PHE A 64 7.00 2.29 -6.38
C PHE A 64 8.22 1.74 -7.12
N SER A 65 9.31 2.52 -7.20
CA SER A 65 10.52 2.15 -7.94
C SER A 65 11.53 1.34 -7.13
N GLN A 66 11.27 1.01 -5.86
CA GLN A 66 12.09 0.08 -5.09
C GLN A 66 11.92 -1.41 -5.50
N GLY A 67 11.55 -1.69 -6.75
CA GLY A 67 12.02 -2.92 -7.37
C GLY A 67 13.56 -2.89 -7.47
N ARG A 68 14.22 -4.05 -7.55
CA ARG A 68 15.70 -4.19 -7.63
C ARG A 68 16.36 -3.23 -8.61
N LEU A 69 15.68 -2.84 -9.69
CA LEU A 69 16.15 -1.92 -10.71
C LEU A 69 16.29 -0.46 -10.22
N GLY A 70 15.40 0.04 -9.38
CA GLY A 70 15.53 1.41 -8.85
C GLY A 70 16.65 1.55 -7.83
N GLN A 71 16.93 0.50 -7.06
CA GLN A 71 18.12 0.43 -6.20
C GLN A 71 19.42 0.40 -7.02
N VAL A 72 19.45 -0.32 -8.14
CA VAL A 72 20.59 -0.32 -9.07
C VAL A 72 20.78 1.06 -9.71
N ALA A 73 19.70 1.72 -10.15
CA ALA A 73 19.77 3.06 -10.73
C ALA A 73 20.29 4.10 -9.73
N LEU A 74 19.86 4.03 -8.46
CA LEU A 74 20.41 4.87 -7.39
C LEU A 74 21.90 4.57 -7.12
N GLY A 75 22.32 3.30 -7.23
CA GLY A 75 23.73 2.92 -7.13
C GLY A 75 24.60 3.47 -8.27
N VAL A 76 24.11 3.46 -9.51
CA VAL A 76 24.78 4.06 -10.66
C VAL A 76 24.93 5.58 -10.47
N LEU A 77 23.86 6.26 -10.06
CA LEU A 77 23.89 7.69 -9.78
C LEU A 77 24.84 8.06 -8.63
N ALA A 78 25.01 7.20 -7.62
CA ALA A 78 25.97 7.40 -6.56
C ALA A 78 27.43 7.19 -7.01
N TRP A 79 27.66 6.39 -8.06
CA TRP A 79 28.98 6.14 -8.67
C TRP A 79 29.42 7.27 -9.60
N GLU A 80 28.48 7.98 -10.23
CA GLU A 80 28.78 9.13 -11.10
C GLU A 80 29.23 10.40 -10.34
N ARG A 81 29.37 10.35 -9.02
CA ARG A 81 29.90 11.44 -8.18
C ARG A 81 31.37 11.30 -7.84
#